data_AF-A0A2V8A276-F1
#
_entry.id   AF-A0A2V8A276-F1
#
_cell.length_a   1.000
_cell.length_b   1.000
_cell.length_c   1.000
_cell.angle_alpha   90.00
_cell.angle_beta   90.00
_cell.angle_gamma   90.00
#
_symmetry.space_group_name_H-M   'P 1'
#
loop_
_entity.id
_entity.type
_entity.pdbx_description
1 polymer ?
#
loop_
_entity_poly.entity_id
_entity_poly.type
_entity_poly.pdbx_seq_one_letter_code
_entity_poly.pdbx_strand_id
1 'polypeptide(L)'
;MDLIRSLGAYDSVRTFTFVFVSAVLTWIPAFKADKTARRLMLWLLVFSLVVLVIPIRFGDFSIWTTVFRPVPGLDAVRDPKRIIYLYELAAVLAAGLFLTRMPRNSGLRVSAALLLFVLLIAEPNRVVFDFLRPNETYDRWVEAPIEADPACRSFFIARASQAYGRRLNADWTMYDIDSMFVALNHSIPTLNGYSAWTPEGWRLSNPSDPDYESEVARWIERYDLRGVCELDIERRTMRPRP
;
A
#
# COMPACT_ATOMS: atom_id res chain seq x y z
N MET A 1 -17.92 -3.51 -18.69
CA MET A 1 -16.68 -3.71 -17.92
C MET A 1 -15.74 -2.51 -18.04
N ASP A 2 -15.72 -1.78 -19.17
CA ASP A 2 -14.88 -0.59 -19.35
C ASP A 2 -15.18 0.59 -18.42
N LEU A 3 -16.44 0.77 -17.99
CA LEU A 3 -16.81 1.83 -17.04
C LEU A 3 -16.18 1.62 -15.64
N ILE A 4 -16.07 0.38 -15.16
CA ILE A 4 -15.50 0.08 -13.83
C ILE A 4 -13.98 0.21 -13.86
N ARG A 5 -13.34 -0.18 -14.98
CA ARG A 5 -11.91 0.03 -15.20
C ARG A 5 -11.59 1.52 -15.40
N SER A 6 -12.45 2.29 -16.08
CA SER A 6 -12.27 3.74 -16.25
C SER A 6 -12.52 4.53 -14.96
N LEU A 7 -13.36 4.01 -14.06
CA LEU A 7 -13.50 4.53 -12.69
C LEU A 7 -12.28 4.20 -11.80
N GLY A 8 -11.32 3.39 -12.28
CA GLY A 8 -10.04 3.14 -11.63
C GLY A 8 -10.13 2.48 -10.25
N ALA A 9 -11.25 1.80 -9.94
CA ALA A 9 -11.51 1.29 -8.59
C ALA A 9 -10.60 0.11 -8.21
N TYR A 10 -10.37 -0.83 -9.14
CA TYR A 10 -9.58 -2.04 -8.92
C TYR A 10 -8.82 -2.44 -10.18
N ASP A 11 -7.64 -3.04 -10.00
CA ASP A 11 -6.76 -3.45 -11.11
C ASP A 11 -7.31 -4.63 -11.91
N SER A 12 -8.15 -5.46 -11.29
CA SER A 12 -8.80 -6.62 -11.92
C SER A 12 -10.26 -6.75 -11.48
N VAL A 13 -11.10 -7.26 -12.38
CA VAL A 13 -12.51 -7.56 -12.11
C VAL A 13 -12.82 -9.07 -12.12
N ARG A 14 -11.78 -9.92 -12.20
CA ARG A 14 -11.91 -11.38 -12.32
C ARG A 14 -12.73 -11.99 -11.18
N THR A 15 -12.46 -11.59 -9.94
CA THR A 15 -13.09 -12.18 -8.75
C THR A 15 -14.58 -11.82 -8.72
N PHE A 16 -14.93 -10.54 -9.00
CA PHE A 16 -16.31 -10.10 -9.16
C PHE A 16 -17.03 -10.84 -10.29
N THR A 17 -16.35 -11.05 -11.42
CA THR A 17 -16.89 -11.77 -12.58
C THR A 17 -17.17 -13.24 -12.26
N PHE A 18 -16.22 -13.91 -11.60
CA PHE A 18 -16.38 -15.28 -11.15
C PHE A 18 -17.60 -15.44 -10.24
N VAL A 19 -17.72 -14.56 -9.24
CA VAL A 19 -18.83 -14.57 -8.28
C VAL A 19 -20.16 -14.33 -8.99
N PHE A 20 -20.24 -13.32 -9.85
CA PHE A 20 -21.46 -12.99 -10.60
C PHE A 20 -21.93 -14.15 -11.48
N VAL A 21 -21.05 -14.66 -12.35
CA VAL A 21 -21.41 -15.75 -13.27
C VAL A 21 -21.75 -17.01 -12.50
N SER A 22 -20.95 -17.40 -11.50
CA SER A 22 -21.23 -18.59 -10.69
C SER A 22 -22.55 -18.47 -9.96
N ALA A 23 -22.88 -17.30 -9.41
CA ALA A 23 -24.18 -17.05 -8.79
C ALA A 23 -25.31 -17.24 -9.81
N VAL A 24 -25.24 -16.64 -11.00
CA VAL A 24 -26.23 -16.83 -12.07
C VAL A 24 -26.39 -18.31 -12.44
N LEU A 25 -25.29 -19.05 -12.59
CA LEU A 25 -25.34 -20.48 -12.92
C LEU A 25 -26.06 -21.30 -11.85
N THR A 26 -25.99 -20.95 -10.56
CA THR A 26 -26.73 -21.68 -9.51
C THR A 26 -28.25 -21.56 -9.61
N TRP A 27 -28.76 -20.53 -10.30
CA TRP A 27 -30.19 -20.29 -10.50
C TRP A 27 -30.73 -20.94 -11.77
N ILE A 28 -29.87 -21.44 -12.66
CA ILE A 28 -30.29 -22.18 -13.86
C ILE A 28 -30.77 -23.58 -13.42
N PRO A 29 -32.03 -23.96 -13.71
CA PRO A 29 -32.60 -25.23 -13.25
C PRO A 29 -31.82 -26.47 -13.69
N ALA A 30 -31.21 -26.44 -14.89
CA ALA A 30 -30.44 -27.54 -15.46
C ALA A 30 -29.26 -27.99 -14.58
N PHE A 31 -28.69 -27.06 -13.80
CA PHE A 31 -27.51 -27.32 -12.97
C PHE A 31 -27.83 -27.92 -11.60
N LYS A 32 -29.11 -28.03 -11.23
CA LYS A 32 -29.58 -28.71 -9.99
C LYS A 32 -28.82 -28.29 -8.72
N ALA A 33 -28.44 -27.02 -8.61
CA ALA A 33 -27.76 -26.50 -7.42
C ALA A 33 -28.68 -26.59 -6.19
N ASP A 34 -28.13 -27.01 -5.05
CA ASP A 34 -28.87 -27.06 -3.79
C ASP A 34 -29.18 -25.65 -3.24
N LYS A 35 -30.09 -25.57 -2.26
CA LYS A 35 -30.51 -24.30 -1.64
C LYS A 35 -29.37 -23.60 -0.90
N THR A 36 -28.44 -24.36 -0.33
CA THR A 36 -27.33 -23.84 0.48
C THR A 36 -26.29 -23.16 -0.40
N ALA A 37 -25.94 -23.77 -1.53
CA ALA A 37 -25.04 -23.23 -2.54
C ALA A 37 -25.62 -21.96 -3.18
N ARG A 38 -26.92 -21.93 -3.47
CA ARG A 38 -27.61 -20.71 -3.94
C ARG A 38 -27.50 -19.58 -2.92
N ARG A 39 -27.77 -19.86 -1.64
CA ARG A 39 -27.66 -18.86 -0.55
C ARG A 39 -26.23 -18.37 -0.38
N LEU A 40 -25.24 -19.27 -0.38
CA LEU A 40 -23.83 -18.91 -0.31
C LEU A 40 -23.42 -17.96 -1.44
N MET A 41 -23.76 -18.32 -2.68
CA MET A 41 -23.43 -17.49 -3.84
C MET A 41 -24.19 -16.16 -3.86
N LEU A 42 -25.43 -16.14 -3.38
CA LEU A 42 -26.20 -14.90 -3.24
C LEU A 42 -25.55 -13.96 -2.21
N TRP A 43 -25.18 -14.48 -1.03
CA TRP A 43 -24.47 -13.69 -0.01
C TRP A 43 -23.14 -13.17 -0.54
N LEU A 44 -22.36 -14.02 -1.21
CA LEU A 44 -21.10 -13.62 -1.81
C LEU A 44 -21.30 -12.57 -2.90
N LEU A 45 -22.36 -12.67 -3.71
CA LEU A 45 -22.70 -11.68 -4.72
C LEU A 45 -23.07 -10.32 -4.10
N VAL A 46 -23.88 -10.31 -3.05
CA VAL A 46 -24.23 -9.07 -2.33
C VAL A 46 -22.97 -8.42 -1.76
N PHE A 47 -22.12 -9.20 -1.09
CA PHE A 47 -20.87 -8.70 -0.54
C PHE A 47 -19.91 -8.19 -1.63
N SER A 48 -19.79 -8.93 -2.74
CA SER A 48 -19.04 -8.56 -3.94
C SER A 48 -19.48 -7.20 -4.48
N LEU A 49 -20.80 -6.92 -4.52
CA LEU A 49 -21.32 -5.63 -4.97
C LEU A 49 -20.98 -4.50 -3.98
N VAL A 50 -21.04 -4.75 -2.68
CA VAL A 50 -20.64 -3.76 -1.67
C VAL A 50 -19.16 -3.40 -1.84
N VAL A 51 -18.28 -4.40 -1.92
CA VAL A 51 -16.84 -4.20 -2.14
C VAL A 51 -16.57 -3.45 -3.44
N LEU A 52 -17.30 -3.78 -4.52
CA LEU A 52 -17.15 -3.11 -5.81
C LEU A 52 -17.45 -1.60 -5.73
N VAL A 53 -18.41 -1.23 -4.87
CA VAL A 53 -18.98 0.13 -4.80
C VAL A 53 -18.27 1.02 -3.78
N ILE A 54 -17.69 0.47 -2.70
CA ILE A 54 -16.96 1.22 -1.65
C ILE A 54 -15.96 2.27 -2.20
N PRO A 55 -15.05 1.93 -3.15
CA PRO A 55 -14.03 2.89 -3.61
C PRO A 55 -14.56 3.91 -4.62
N ILE A 56 -15.83 3.81 -5.05
CA ILE A 56 -16.39 4.71 -6.05
C ILE A 56 -16.54 6.11 -5.44
N ARG A 57 -16.10 7.11 -6.23
CA ARG A 57 -16.21 8.53 -5.92
C ARG A 57 -16.95 9.24 -7.05
N PHE A 58 -17.90 10.09 -6.70
CA PHE A 58 -18.66 10.94 -7.60
C PHE A 58 -18.45 12.40 -7.21
N GLY A 59 -17.56 13.11 -7.92
CA GLY A 59 -17.18 14.47 -7.54
C GLY A 59 -16.61 14.52 -6.13
N ASP A 60 -17.26 15.23 -5.21
CA ASP A 60 -16.85 15.32 -3.80
C ASP A 60 -17.44 14.22 -2.91
N PHE A 61 -18.41 13.46 -3.42
CA PHE A 61 -19.02 12.37 -2.67
C PHE A 61 -18.22 11.08 -2.83
N SER A 62 -17.85 10.45 -1.71
CA SER A 62 -17.33 9.08 -1.67
C SER A 62 -18.07 8.27 -0.62
N ILE A 63 -18.41 7.03 -0.96
CA ILE A 63 -19.07 6.10 -0.05
C ILE A 63 -18.17 5.81 1.15
N TRP A 64 -16.88 5.64 0.91
CA TRP A 64 -15.89 5.47 1.98
C TRP A 64 -15.88 6.63 2.97
N THR A 65 -15.74 7.86 2.49
CA THR A 65 -15.60 9.03 3.38
C THR A 65 -16.88 9.34 4.16
N THR A 66 -18.04 9.02 3.59
CA THR A 66 -19.34 9.36 4.18
C THR A 66 -19.83 8.28 5.14
N VAL A 67 -19.67 7.01 4.79
CA VAL A 67 -20.27 5.88 5.52
C VAL A 67 -19.26 5.20 6.45
N PHE A 68 -18.03 4.96 5.97
CA PHE A 68 -17.07 4.11 6.67
C PHE A 68 -16.06 4.90 7.51
N ARG A 69 -15.54 6.02 6.99
CA ARG A 69 -14.56 6.85 7.70
C ARG A 69 -15.03 7.36 9.07
N PRO A 70 -16.32 7.68 9.32
CA PRO A 70 -16.79 8.08 10.65
C PRO A 70 -16.78 6.94 11.69
N VAL A 71 -16.67 5.68 11.26
CA VAL A 71 -16.62 4.53 12.17
C VAL A 71 -15.25 4.51 12.85
N PRO A 72 -15.18 4.53 14.19
CA PRO A 72 -13.91 4.49 14.92
C PRO A 72 -13.01 3.33 14.47
N GLY A 73 -11.76 3.65 14.13
CA GLY A 73 -10.75 2.68 13.68
C GLY A 73 -10.71 2.40 12.19
N LEU A 74 -11.73 2.80 11.41
CA LEU A 74 -11.68 2.71 9.94
C LEU A 74 -11.01 3.93 9.30
N ASP A 75 -10.87 5.04 10.02
CA ASP A 75 -10.17 6.24 9.58
C ASP A 75 -8.67 6.00 9.29
N ALA A 76 -8.07 4.99 9.93
CA ALA A 76 -6.70 4.55 9.67
C ALA A 76 -6.49 3.95 8.27
N VAL A 77 -7.55 3.45 7.62
CA VAL A 77 -7.46 2.88 6.26
C VAL A 77 -7.41 4.01 5.24
N ARG A 78 -6.18 4.37 4.85
CA ARG A 78 -5.90 5.47 3.91
C ARG A 78 -6.27 5.16 2.45
N ASP A 79 -6.31 3.88 2.09
CA ASP A 79 -6.67 3.42 0.75
C ASP A 79 -7.81 2.39 0.84
N PRO A 80 -9.06 2.81 0.58
CA PRO A 80 -10.23 1.94 0.66
C PRO A 80 -10.16 0.74 -0.27
N LYS A 81 -9.41 0.83 -1.37
CA LYS A 81 -9.27 -0.25 -2.34
C LYS A 81 -8.60 -1.49 -1.74
N ARG A 82 -7.81 -1.33 -0.67
CA ARG A 82 -7.11 -2.44 0.00
C ARG A 82 -8.05 -3.46 0.65
N ILE A 83 -9.34 -3.13 0.81
CA ILE A 83 -10.35 -4.12 1.22
C ILE A 83 -10.47 -5.29 0.23
N ILE A 84 -10.00 -5.11 -1.02
CA ILE A 84 -9.97 -6.14 -2.04
C ILE A 84 -9.24 -7.40 -1.59
N TYR A 85 -8.16 -7.29 -0.80
CA TYR A 85 -7.38 -8.45 -0.38
C TYR A 85 -8.16 -9.37 0.57
N LEU A 86 -8.91 -8.77 1.50
CA LEU A 86 -9.80 -9.52 2.40
C LEU A 86 -10.97 -10.15 1.63
N TYR A 87 -11.51 -9.41 0.66
CA TYR A 87 -12.55 -9.92 -0.23
C TYR A 87 -12.06 -11.08 -1.10
N GLU A 88 -10.89 -10.99 -1.72
CA GLU A 88 -10.34 -12.07 -2.54
C GLU A 88 -10.11 -13.34 -1.71
N LEU A 89 -9.60 -13.22 -0.49
CA LEU A 89 -9.48 -14.36 0.42
C LEU A 89 -10.85 -15.00 0.72
N ALA A 90 -11.84 -14.18 1.10
CA ALA A 90 -13.19 -14.66 1.37
C ALA A 90 -13.82 -15.32 0.12
N ALA A 91 -13.62 -14.75 -1.06
CA ALA A 91 -14.13 -15.28 -2.32
C ALA A 91 -13.48 -16.63 -2.68
N VAL A 92 -12.17 -16.79 -2.47
CA VAL A 92 -11.47 -18.07 -2.69
C VAL A 92 -12.00 -19.16 -1.75
N LEU A 93 -12.16 -18.85 -0.46
CA LEU A 93 -12.72 -19.79 0.52
C LEU A 93 -14.16 -20.18 0.16
N ALA A 94 -14.99 -19.20 -0.21
CA ALA A 94 -16.37 -19.43 -0.63
C ALA A 94 -16.45 -20.23 -1.94
N ALA A 95 -15.55 -19.98 -2.90
CA ALA A 95 -15.44 -20.75 -4.14
C ALA A 95 -15.07 -22.21 -3.86
N GLY A 96 -14.09 -22.46 -2.97
CA GLY A 96 -13.74 -23.80 -2.53
C GLY A 96 -14.92 -24.52 -1.89
N LEU A 97 -15.60 -23.87 -0.94
CA LEU A 97 -16.79 -24.42 -0.30
C LEU A 97 -17.91 -24.70 -1.31
N PHE A 98 -18.14 -23.79 -2.25
CA PHE A 98 -19.11 -23.95 -3.33
C PHE A 98 -18.80 -25.18 -4.19
N LEU A 99 -17.55 -25.36 -4.63
CA LEU A 99 -17.13 -26.50 -5.44
C LEU A 99 -17.21 -27.84 -4.69
N THR A 100 -16.97 -27.85 -3.37
CA THR A 100 -17.09 -29.08 -2.55
C THR A 100 -18.52 -29.55 -2.36
N ARG A 101 -19.50 -28.63 -2.41
CA ARG A 101 -20.93 -28.95 -2.29
C ARG A 101 -21.51 -29.61 -3.54
N MET A 102 -20.79 -29.57 -4.66
CA MET A 102 -21.26 -30.13 -5.92
C MET A 102 -20.65 -31.51 -6.18
N PRO A 103 -21.46 -32.48 -6.68
CA PRO A 103 -20.94 -33.76 -7.15
C PRO A 103 -19.79 -33.57 -8.15
N ARG A 104 -18.81 -34.48 -8.13
CA ARG A 104 -17.63 -34.42 -9.01
C ARG A 104 -17.99 -34.27 -10.49
N ASN A 105 -19.05 -34.94 -10.93
CA ASN A 105 -19.50 -34.96 -12.33
C ASN A 105 -20.59 -33.92 -12.62
N SER A 106 -20.85 -32.98 -11.70
CA SER A 106 -21.83 -31.92 -11.91
C SER A 106 -21.33 -30.95 -12.99
N GLY A 107 -22.16 -30.72 -14.01
CA GLY A 107 -21.88 -29.71 -15.04
C GLY A 107 -21.59 -28.34 -14.44
N LEU A 108 -22.26 -27.97 -13.34
CA LEU A 108 -22.03 -26.71 -12.64
C LEU A 108 -20.61 -26.59 -12.06
N ARG A 109 -20.12 -27.70 -11.47
CA ARG A 109 -18.77 -27.75 -10.91
C ARG A 109 -17.72 -27.61 -12.01
N VAL A 110 -17.93 -28.31 -13.13
CA VAL A 110 -17.05 -28.24 -14.30
C VAL A 110 -17.08 -26.84 -14.90
N SER A 111 -18.25 -26.24 -15.11
CA SER A 111 -18.40 -24.88 -15.64
C SER A 111 -17.76 -23.84 -14.72
N ALA A 112 -17.94 -23.93 -13.40
CA ALA A 112 -17.32 -23.01 -12.45
C ALA A 112 -15.78 -23.17 -12.43
N ALA A 113 -15.27 -24.41 -12.44
CA ALA A 113 -13.83 -24.66 -12.49
C ALA A 113 -13.22 -24.15 -13.81
N LEU A 114 -13.88 -24.37 -14.94
CA LEU A 114 -13.45 -23.88 -16.25
C LEU A 114 -13.47 -22.35 -16.30
N LEU A 115 -14.52 -21.72 -15.76
CA LEU A 115 -14.60 -20.26 -15.67
C LEU A 115 -13.43 -19.70 -14.85
N LEU A 116 -13.15 -20.28 -13.68
CA LEU A 116 -12.04 -19.86 -12.84
C LEU A 116 -10.71 -19.98 -13.59
N PHE A 117 -10.49 -21.12 -14.26
CA PHE A 117 -9.29 -21.35 -15.07
C PHE A 117 -9.13 -20.32 -16.19
N VAL A 118 -10.20 -20.06 -16.95
CA VAL A 118 -10.21 -19.05 -18.03
C VAL A 118 -9.91 -17.66 -17.48
N LEU A 119 -10.53 -17.27 -16.37
CA LEU A 119 -10.31 -15.95 -15.75
C LEU A 119 -8.87 -15.77 -15.25
N LEU A 120 -8.25 -16.83 -14.69
CA LEU A 120 -6.86 -16.79 -14.25
C LEU A 120 -5.87 -16.64 -15.41
N ILE A 121 -6.18 -17.24 -16.57
CA ILE A 121 -5.35 -17.11 -17.78
C ILE A 121 -5.58 -15.77 -18.48
N ALA A 122 -6.82 -15.30 -18.56
CA ALA A 122 -7.20 -14.08 -19.26
C ALA A 122 -6.78 -12.81 -18.51
N GLU A 123 -6.83 -12.82 -17.18
CA GLU A 123 -6.39 -11.72 -16.31
C GLU A 123 -5.26 -12.19 -15.37
N PRO A 124 -4.05 -12.45 -15.90
CA PRO A 124 -2.92 -12.81 -15.07
C PRO A 124 -2.62 -11.67 -14.10
N ASN A 125 -2.23 -12.01 -12.87
CA ASN A 125 -1.77 -11.00 -11.93
C ASN A 125 -0.44 -10.43 -12.44
N ARG A 126 -0.49 -9.23 -13.05
CA ARG A 126 0.69 -8.54 -13.58
C ARG A 126 1.37 -7.63 -12.56
N VAL A 127 0.86 -7.59 -11.33
CA VAL A 127 1.55 -6.89 -10.23
C VAL A 127 2.81 -7.69 -9.92
N VAL A 128 3.89 -7.33 -10.59
CA VAL A 128 5.22 -7.74 -10.19
C VAL A 128 5.54 -6.89 -8.96
N PHE A 129 5.63 -7.53 -7.80
CA PHE A 129 6.35 -6.96 -6.67
C PHE A 129 7.83 -6.94 -7.05
N ASP A 130 8.19 -5.99 -7.90
CA ASP A 130 9.56 -5.76 -8.27
C ASP A 130 10.15 -4.72 -7.32
N PHE A 131 11.31 -5.03 -6.76
CA PHE A 131 12.12 -4.03 -6.09
C PHE A 131 12.86 -3.30 -7.20
N LEU A 132 12.16 -2.41 -7.93
CA LEU A 132 12.73 -1.58 -9.01
C LEU A 132 13.86 -0.65 -8.54
N ARG A 133 14.29 -0.73 -7.27
CA ARG A 133 15.47 -0.05 -6.76
C ARG A 133 16.68 -0.95 -7.00
N PRO A 134 17.62 -0.57 -7.89
CA PRO A 134 18.87 -1.30 -8.02
C PRO A 134 19.60 -1.33 -6.67
N ASN A 135 20.15 -2.48 -6.28
CA ASN A 135 20.96 -2.59 -5.05
C ASN A 135 22.08 -1.55 -5.04
N GLU A 136 22.68 -1.26 -6.19
CA GLU A 136 23.69 -0.19 -6.36
C GLU A 136 23.27 1.17 -5.77
N THR A 137 21.97 1.50 -5.81
CA THR A 137 21.46 2.74 -5.21
C THR A 137 21.45 2.66 -3.68
N TYR A 138 21.09 1.51 -3.13
CA TYR A 138 21.17 1.27 -1.69
C TYR A 138 22.64 1.27 -1.24
N ASP A 139 23.49 0.52 -1.93
CA ASP A 139 24.91 0.36 -1.59
C ASP A 139 25.62 1.71 -1.57
N ARG A 140 25.37 2.55 -2.58
CA ARG A 140 25.98 3.88 -2.71
C ARG A 140 25.54 4.87 -1.62
N TRP A 141 24.25 4.90 -1.31
CA TRP A 141 23.67 6.00 -0.52
C TRP A 141 23.38 5.61 0.92
N VAL A 142 23.21 4.33 1.21
CA VAL A 142 22.81 3.83 2.52
C VAL A 142 23.89 2.95 3.14
N GLU A 143 24.38 1.94 2.42
CA GLU A 143 25.34 0.97 2.98
C GLU A 143 26.77 1.51 3.09
N ALA A 144 27.17 2.41 2.19
CA ALA A 144 28.51 2.99 2.20
C ALA A 144 28.88 3.52 3.60
N PRO A 145 30.13 3.40 4.05
CA PRO A 145 30.53 3.92 5.35
C PRO A 145 30.20 5.42 5.51
N ILE A 146 29.83 5.83 6.71
CA ILE A 146 29.66 7.23 7.12
C ILE A 146 30.64 7.50 8.26
N GLU A 147 31.42 8.57 8.11
CA GLU A 147 32.26 9.08 9.18
C GLU A 147 31.38 9.88 10.15
N ALA A 148 30.94 9.23 11.23
CA ALA A 148 30.13 9.86 12.27
C ALA A 148 30.99 10.36 13.42
N ASP A 149 30.79 11.63 13.80
CA ASP A 149 31.42 12.20 14.97
C ASP A 149 30.92 11.50 16.24
N PRO A 150 31.80 11.11 17.19
CA PRO A 150 31.38 10.47 18.44
C PRO A 150 30.42 11.30 19.30
N ALA A 151 30.35 12.62 19.09
CA ALA A 151 29.39 13.50 19.77
C ALA A 151 27.95 13.36 19.25
N CYS A 152 27.74 12.70 18.09
CA CYS A 152 26.43 12.55 17.49
C CYS A 152 25.53 11.59 18.26
N ARG A 153 24.44 12.12 18.81
CA ARG A 153 23.38 11.36 19.50
C ARG A 153 22.12 11.21 18.66
N SER A 154 21.91 12.10 17.71
CA SER A 154 20.87 12.03 16.69
C SER A 154 21.32 12.82 15.47
N PHE A 155 20.70 12.61 14.32
CA PHE A 155 21.02 13.37 13.11
C PHE A 155 19.81 13.77 12.28
N PHE A 156 20.00 14.69 11.35
CA PHE A 156 19.08 14.93 10.24
C PHE A 156 19.87 14.94 8.92
N ILE A 157 19.26 14.52 7.82
CA ILE A 157 19.92 14.58 6.51
C ILE A 157 19.87 15.99 5.94
N ALA A 158 21.02 16.51 5.51
CA ALA A 158 21.11 17.80 4.85
C ALA A 158 20.63 17.73 3.40
N ARG A 159 20.43 18.91 2.79
CA ARG A 159 20.16 19.01 1.37
C ARG A 159 21.32 18.44 0.55
N ALA A 160 21.01 17.48 -0.31
CA ALA A 160 21.96 16.91 -1.26
C ALA A 160 21.78 17.50 -2.68
N SER A 161 22.67 17.14 -3.59
CA SER A 161 22.59 17.53 -5.00
C SER A 161 21.27 17.11 -5.68
N GLN A 162 20.94 17.78 -6.79
CA GLN A 162 19.81 17.37 -7.63
C GLN A 162 19.96 15.93 -8.16
N ALA A 163 21.19 15.42 -8.31
CA ALA A 163 21.43 14.04 -8.73
C ALA A 163 20.94 13.04 -7.67
N TYR A 164 21.05 13.39 -6.39
CA TYR A 164 20.47 12.62 -5.29
C TYR A 164 18.94 12.75 -5.27
N GLY A 165 18.39 13.96 -5.43
CA GLY A 165 16.95 14.22 -5.39
C GLY A 165 16.16 13.53 -6.51
N ARG A 166 16.68 13.54 -7.75
CA ARG A 166 15.99 13.02 -8.95
C ARG A 166 15.92 11.49 -9.06
N ARG A 167 16.38 10.73 -8.06
CA ARG A 167 16.43 9.25 -8.11
C ARG A 167 15.05 8.60 -8.12
N LEU A 168 14.01 9.28 -7.61
CA LEU A 168 12.60 8.89 -7.74
C LEU A 168 11.77 10.15 -7.99
N ASN A 169 10.61 10.03 -8.64
CA ASN A 169 9.67 11.13 -8.89
C ASN A 169 8.98 11.68 -7.60
N ALA A 170 9.58 11.46 -6.42
CA ALA A 170 9.06 11.84 -5.11
C ALA A 170 10.23 12.15 -4.14
N ASP A 171 10.88 13.30 -4.37
CA ASP A 171 12.14 13.71 -3.73
C ASP A 171 12.12 13.65 -2.19
N TRP A 172 11.03 14.03 -1.54
CA TRP A 172 10.93 14.09 -0.07
C TRP A 172 10.94 12.71 0.60
N THR A 173 10.21 11.74 0.04
CA THR A 173 10.14 10.37 0.59
C THR A 173 11.50 9.69 0.61
N MET A 174 12.42 10.09 -0.28
CA MET A 174 13.75 9.48 -0.36
C MET A 174 14.65 9.89 0.81
N TYR A 175 14.64 11.17 1.18
CA TYR A 175 15.42 11.65 2.31
C TYR A 175 14.98 10.95 3.60
N ASP A 176 13.67 10.80 3.80
CA ASP A 176 13.12 10.10 4.95
C ASP A 176 13.47 8.61 4.97
N ILE A 177 13.38 7.91 3.83
CA ILE A 177 13.72 6.48 3.75
C ILE A 177 15.21 6.24 3.92
N ASP A 178 16.06 7.00 3.22
CA ASP A 178 17.53 6.82 3.31
C ASP A 178 18.01 7.17 4.74
N SER A 179 17.45 8.21 5.37
CA SER A 179 17.75 8.53 6.77
C SER A 179 17.32 7.44 7.75
N MET A 180 16.15 6.83 7.53
CA MET A 180 15.71 5.69 8.34
C MET A 180 16.72 4.53 8.25
N PHE A 181 17.17 4.18 7.05
CA PHE A 181 18.14 3.10 6.91
C PHE A 181 19.53 3.45 7.45
N VAL A 182 20.00 4.69 7.26
CA VAL A 182 21.26 5.17 7.86
C VAL A 182 21.17 5.09 9.38
N ALA A 183 20.04 5.48 9.97
CA ALA A 183 19.82 5.37 11.41
C ALA A 183 19.89 3.92 11.90
N LEU A 184 19.33 2.97 11.14
CA LEU A 184 19.42 1.54 11.44
C LEU A 184 20.86 1.02 11.33
N ASN A 185 21.58 1.37 10.26
CA ASN A 185 22.94 0.90 10.01
C ASN A 185 23.95 1.41 11.05
N HIS A 186 23.76 2.64 11.52
CA HIS A 186 24.69 3.29 12.47
C HIS A 186 24.21 3.27 13.92
N SER A 187 22.98 2.81 14.19
CA SER A 187 22.35 2.88 15.52
C SER A 187 22.32 4.30 16.11
N ILE A 188 22.20 5.32 15.25
CA ILE A 188 22.03 6.73 15.64
C ILE A 188 20.64 7.17 15.17
N PRO A 189 19.74 7.63 16.04
CA PRO A 189 18.39 8.03 15.64
C PRO A 189 18.39 9.24 14.69
N THR A 190 17.46 9.23 13.73
CA THR A 190 17.25 10.37 12.81
C THR A 190 16.03 11.21 13.22
N LEU A 191 16.13 12.52 13.04
CA LEU A 191 15.02 13.48 13.17
C LEU A 191 14.10 13.44 11.94
N ASN A 192 14.61 13.02 10.78
CA ASN A 192 13.84 12.91 9.55
C ASN A 192 13.93 11.55 8.86
N GLY A 193 13.32 10.57 9.53
CA GLY A 193 13.14 9.21 9.02
C GLY A 193 11.69 8.90 8.66
N TYR A 194 11.51 7.98 7.72
CA TYR A 194 10.19 7.50 7.34
C TYR A 194 9.58 6.62 8.43
N SER A 195 8.41 7.04 8.96
CA SER A 195 7.68 6.32 10.01
C SER A 195 6.18 6.17 9.73
N ALA A 196 5.75 6.46 8.49
CA ALA A 196 4.36 6.48 7.99
C ALA A 196 3.41 7.51 8.65
N TRP A 197 3.70 7.96 9.87
CA TRP A 197 3.01 9.02 10.61
C TRP A 197 4.04 9.98 11.18
N THR A 198 3.75 11.27 11.13
CA THR A 198 4.66 12.30 11.65
C THR A 198 4.05 12.96 12.88
N PRO A 199 4.85 13.37 13.88
CA PRO A 199 4.33 14.07 15.03
C PRO A 199 3.79 15.47 14.66
N GLU A 200 2.97 16.04 15.53
CA GLU A 200 2.38 17.36 15.30
C GLU A 200 3.46 18.45 15.12
N GLY A 201 3.33 19.24 14.05
CA GLY A 201 4.25 20.31 13.71
C GLY A 201 5.60 19.86 13.14
N TRP A 202 5.80 18.57 12.88
CA TRP A 202 7.02 18.07 12.24
C TRP A 202 7.04 18.45 10.75
N ARG A 203 8.09 19.16 10.32
CA ARG A 203 8.25 19.70 8.96
C ARG A 203 9.65 19.46 8.41
N LEU A 204 10.17 18.24 8.62
CA LEU A 204 11.56 17.89 8.29
C LEU A 204 11.67 16.89 7.11
N SER A 205 10.59 16.70 6.33
CA SER A 205 10.53 15.71 5.24
C SER A 205 11.35 16.09 4.01
N ASN A 206 11.54 17.38 3.76
CA ASN A 206 12.17 17.84 2.52
C ASN A 206 13.30 18.83 2.80
N PRO A 207 14.56 18.37 2.75
CA PRO A 207 15.73 19.24 2.85
C PRO A 207 15.85 20.29 1.74
N SER A 208 15.04 20.20 0.67
CA SER A 208 15.00 21.22 -0.38
C SER A 208 14.07 22.39 -0.06
N ASP A 209 13.25 22.31 1.00
CA ASP A 209 12.36 23.39 1.39
C ASP A 209 13.18 24.58 1.93
N PRO A 210 12.85 25.83 1.55
CA PRO A 210 13.60 27.01 2.00
C PRO A 210 13.69 27.16 3.53
N ASP A 211 12.63 26.71 4.23
CA ASP A 211 12.51 26.83 5.68
C ASP A 211 13.10 25.63 6.43
N TYR A 212 13.63 24.61 5.74
CA TYR A 212 14.04 23.34 6.33
C TYR A 212 14.97 23.51 7.54
N GLU A 213 16.07 24.26 7.38
CA GLU A 213 17.04 24.52 8.45
C GLU A 213 16.42 25.24 9.66
N SER A 214 15.43 26.09 9.42
CA SER A 214 14.71 26.79 10.49
C SER A 214 13.72 25.88 11.22
N GLU A 215 13.10 24.94 10.50
CA GLU A 215 12.21 23.93 11.07
C GLU A 215 13.01 22.90 11.87
N VAL A 216 14.19 22.48 11.39
CA VAL A 216 15.14 21.65 12.14
C VAL A 216 15.54 22.34 13.44
N ALA A 217 15.97 23.60 13.37
CA ALA A 217 16.37 24.37 14.56
C ALA A 217 15.23 24.47 15.59
N ARG A 218 14.01 24.77 15.12
CA ARG A 218 12.81 24.82 15.97
C ARG A 218 12.47 23.46 16.58
N TRP A 219 12.67 22.37 15.83
CA TRP A 219 12.44 21.02 16.32
C TRP A 219 13.43 20.65 17.44
N ILE A 220 14.71 20.97 17.24
CA ILE A 220 15.76 20.77 18.23
C ILE A 220 15.45 21.55 19.51
N GLU A 221 15.09 22.83 19.38
CA GLU A 221 14.75 23.71 20.51
C GLU A 221 13.50 23.20 21.26
N ARG A 222 12.43 22.85 20.53
CA ARG A 222 11.17 22.38 21.11
C ARG A 222 11.34 21.17 22.03
N TYR A 223 12.29 20.29 21.72
CA TYR A 223 12.48 19.03 22.45
C TYR A 223 13.80 18.96 23.24
N ASP A 224 14.52 20.07 23.40
CA ASP A 224 15.85 20.15 24.05
C ASP A 224 16.81 19.04 23.56
N LEU A 225 16.85 18.84 22.23
CA LEU A 225 17.71 17.80 21.63
C LEU A 225 19.18 18.22 21.71
N ARG A 226 20.05 17.33 22.17
CA ARG A 226 21.49 17.58 22.32
C ARG A 226 22.31 16.59 21.51
N GLY A 227 23.46 17.04 21.02
CA GLY A 227 24.32 16.23 20.15
C GLY A 227 23.65 15.93 18.80
N VAL A 228 22.90 16.89 18.27
CA VAL A 228 22.25 16.76 16.96
C VAL A 228 23.28 17.09 15.87
N CYS A 229 23.47 16.14 14.97
CA CYS A 229 24.40 16.25 13.86
C CYS A 229 23.69 16.43 12.52
N GLU A 230 24.39 17.07 11.60
CA GLU A 230 23.99 17.16 10.21
C GLU A 230 24.67 16.01 9.44
N LEU A 231 23.87 15.23 8.70
CA LEU A 231 24.34 14.22 7.77
C LEU A 231 24.44 14.80 6.37
N ASP A 232 25.66 14.94 5.88
CA ASP A 232 25.95 15.14 4.46
C ASP A 232 26.08 13.77 3.78
N ILE A 233 25.03 13.40 3.04
CA ILE A 233 24.94 12.09 2.40
C ILE A 233 25.91 11.91 1.23
N GLU A 234 26.40 13.01 0.64
CA GLU A 234 27.32 12.99 -0.49
C GLU A 234 28.77 12.94 -0.01
N ARG A 235 29.10 13.73 1.02
CA ARG A 235 30.42 13.70 1.67
C ARG A 235 30.60 12.52 2.62
N ARG A 236 29.52 11.81 2.96
CA ARG A 236 29.50 10.68 3.91
C ARG A 236 30.00 11.08 5.30
N THR A 237 29.62 12.26 5.76
CA THR A 237 30.01 12.77 7.08
C THR A 237 28.80 13.14 7.91
N MET A 238 28.83 12.77 9.19
CA MET A 238 27.85 13.20 10.18
C MET A 238 28.57 14.01 11.25
N ARG A 239 28.33 15.33 11.29
CA ARG A 239 29.09 16.28 12.14
C ARG A 239 28.16 17.13 13.00
N PRO A 240 28.59 17.56 14.19
CA PRO A 240 27.83 18.52 14.99
C PRO A 240 27.59 19.80 14.19
N ARG A 241 26.40 20.37 14.35
CA ARG A 241 26.09 21.67 13.76
C ARG A 241 27.04 22.74 14.37
N PRO A 242 27.60 23.65 13.55
CA PRO A 242 28.34 24.80 14.07
C PRO A 242 27.46 25.74 14.90
#